data_AF-A0AAV5BAJ7-F1
#
_entry.id   AF-A0AAV5BAJ7-F1
#
_cell.length_a   1.000
_cell.length_b   1.000
_cell.length_c   1.000
_cell.angle_alpha   90.00
_cell.angle_beta   90.00
_cell.angle_gamma   90.00
#
_symmetry.space_group_name_H-M   'P 1'
#
loop_
_entity.id
_entity.type
_entity.pdbx_description
1 polymer ?
#
loop_
_entity_poly.entity_id
_entity_poly.type
_entity_poly.pdbx_seq_one_letter_code
_entity_poly.pdbx_strand_id
1 'polypeptide(L)'
;MGLLLIDEIIPLFLIMAHITLPELMMVTISKIAGLIGPLGMIMIARLLAGIDLKKVFTQKRIYQITILKMVVVPLLVLGLLFVLSRFGIDEDQKMILWIVFLAVITPSAAMVSQLAQLHDNEPSYASAINGMTTIISIFFMPIMTEIFMQII
;
A
#
# COMPACT_ATOMS: atom_id res chain seq x y z
N MET A 1 -8.74 19.07 7.01
CA MET A 1 -7.33 19.52 7.14
C MET A 1 -6.86 19.51 8.60
N GLY A 2 -7.54 20.18 9.54
CA GLY A 2 -7.08 20.30 10.93
C GLY A 2 -7.01 18.99 11.73
N LEU A 3 -7.91 18.03 11.49
CA LEU A 3 -7.89 16.72 12.16
C LEU A 3 -6.72 15.83 11.67
N LEU A 4 -6.48 15.79 10.35
CA LEU A 4 -5.40 14.98 9.77
C LEU A 4 -4.02 15.31 10.36
N LEU A 5 -3.73 16.60 10.57
CA LEU A 5 -2.47 17.03 11.16
C LEU A 5 -2.28 16.54 12.59
N ILE A 6 -3.37 16.42 13.36
CA ILE A 6 -3.31 15.95 14.75
C ILE A 6 -2.91 14.46 14.78
N ASP A 7 -3.37 13.70 13.80
CA ASP A 7 -3.16 12.25 13.67
C ASP A 7 -1.69 11.90 13.37
N GLU A 8 -0.94 12.76 12.67
CA GLU A 8 0.51 12.58 12.42
C GLU A 8 1.40 13.22 13.50
N ILE A 9 1.01 14.39 14.04
CA ILE A 9 1.86 15.16 14.95
C ILE A 9 1.95 14.50 16.33
N ILE A 10 0.84 13.95 16.84
CA ILE A 10 0.82 13.32 18.18
C ILE A 10 1.76 12.10 18.23
N PRO A 11 1.68 11.12 17.30
CA PRO A 11 2.62 10.01 17.28
C PRO A 11 4.06 10.45 17.12
N LEU A 12 4.33 11.42 16.24
CA LEU A 12 5.68 11.94 16.02
C LEU A 12 6.26 12.55 17.30
N PHE A 13 5.48 13.36 18.02
CA PHE A 13 5.88 13.93 19.30
C PHE A 13 6.17 12.86 20.36
N LEU A 14 5.30 11.85 20.48
CA LEU A 14 5.50 10.73 21.43
C LEU A 14 6.76 9.93 21.14
N ILE A 15 7.07 9.68 19.86
CA ILE A 15 8.29 8.99 19.42
C ILE A 15 9.52 9.85 19.72
N MET A 16 9.50 11.14 19.38
CA MET A 16 10.63 12.05 19.65
C MET A 16 10.90 12.19 21.16
N ALA A 17 9.85 12.24 21.97
CA ALA A 17 9.94 12.30 23.43
C ALA A 17 10.31 10.96 24.10
N HIS A 18 10.47 9.87 23.33
CA HIS A 18 10.79 8.52 23.81
C HIS A 18 9.87 8.01 24.93
N ILE A 19 8.58 8.42 24.89
CA ILE A 19 7.61 8.01 25.91
C ILE A 19 7.11 6.60 25.56
N THR A 20 7.57 5.59 26.29
CA THR A 20 7.05 4.24 26.17
C THR A 20 5.71 4.12 26.88
N LEU A 21 4.65 3.79 26.14
CA LEU A 21 3.34 3.54 26.71
C LEU A 21 3.36 2.27 27.58
N PRO A 22 2.69 2.25 28.74
CA PRO A 22 2.49 1.05 29.55
C PRO A 22 1.98 -0.15 28.75
N GLU A 23 2.44 -1.34 29.09
CA GLU A 23 2.21 -2.58 28.35
C GLU A 23 0.72 -2.86 28.06
N LEU A 24 -0.16 -2.60 29.04
CA LEU A 24 -1.61 -2.75 28.88
C LEU A 24 -2.20 -1.83 27.81
N MET A 25 -1.76 -0.57 27.78
CA MET A 25 -2.18 0.36 26.73
C MET A 25 -1.60 -0.06 25.38
N MET A 26 -0.36 -0.54 25.35
CA MET A 26 0.28 -0.93 24.11
C MET A 26 -0.39 -2.13 23.45
N VAL A 27 -0.75 -3.14 24.23
CA VAL A 27 -1.52 -4.30 23.73
C VAL A 27 -2.89 -3.86 23.19
N THR A 28 -3.57 -2.97 23.90
CA THR A 28 -4.91 -2.50 23.49
C THR A 28 -4.85 -1.69 22.19
N ILE A 29 -3.92 -0.73 22.12
CA ILE A 29 -3.68 0.09 20.93
C ILE A 29 -3.27 -0.79 19.74
N SER A 30 -2.38 -1.77 19.96
CA SER A 30 -1.94 -2.68 18.89
C SER A 30 -3.07 -3.54 18.34
N LYS A 31 -3.98 -4.02 19.19
CA LYS A 31 -5.18 -4.76 18.75
C LYS A 31 -6.11 -3.88 17.92
N ILE A 32 -6.34 -2.64 18.34
CA ILE A 32 -7.15 -1.68 17.56
C ILE A 32 -6.47 -1.35 16.23
N ALA A 33 -5.16 -1.10 16.24
CA ALA A 33 -4.37 -0.83 15.04
C ALA A 33 -4.45 -2.00 14.04
N GLY A 34 -4.41 -3.24 14.52
CA GLY A 34 -4.57 -4.44 13.69
C GLY A 34 -5.93 -4.53 12.97
N LEU A 35 -6.97 -3.86 13.46
CA LEU A 35 -8.29 -3.84 12.84
C LEU A 35 -8.44 -2.77 11.74
N ILE A 36 -7.58 -1.75 11.72
CA ILE A 36 -7.68 -0.64 10.76
C ILE A 36 -7.57 -1.14 9.31
N GLY A 37 -6.62 -2.05 9.05
CA GLY A 37 -6.44 -2.66 7.73
C GLY A 37 -7.69 -3.42 7.25
N PRO A 38 -8.15 -4.45 7.99
CA PRO A 38 -9.37 -5.20 7.65
C PRO A 38 -10.63 -4.34 7.53
N LEU A 39 -10.85 -3.38 8.44
CA LEU A 39 -12.00 -2.49 8.38
C LEU A 39 -11.97 -1.59 7.14
N GLY A 40 -10.79 -1.05 6.80
CA GLY A 40 -10.60 -0.28 5.58
C GLY A 40 -10.94 -1.08 4.32
N MET A 41 -10.55 -2.36 4.27
CA MET A 41 -10.87 -3.26 3.15
C MET A 41 -12.37 -3.57 3.06
N ILE A 42 -13.07 -3.73 4.20
CA ILE A 42 -14.53 -3.92 4.23
C ILE A 42 -15.25 -2.68 3.67
N MET A 43 -14.80 -1.47 4.01
CA MET A 43 -15.38 -0.24 3.46
C MET A 43 -15.23 -0.15 1.93
N ILE A 44 -14.05 -0.51 1.42
CA ILE A 44 -13.79 -0.56 -0.03
C ILE A 44 -14.71 -1.60 -0.71
N ALA A 45 -14.91 -2.77 -0.09
CA ALA A 45 -15.80 -3.82 -0.59
C ALA A 45 -17.27 -3.35 -0.67
N ARG A 46 -17.75 -2.61 0.34
CA ARG A 46 -19.11 -2.04 0.33
C ARG A 46 -19.31 -1.06 -0.83
N LEU A 47 -18.31 -0.24 -1.15
CA LEU A 47 -18.38 0.67 -2.29
C LEU A 47 -18.37 -0.08 -3.61
N LEU A 48 -17.52 -1.08 -3.75
CA LEU A 48 -17.49 -1.97 -4.92
C LEU A 48 -18.84 -2.65 -5.16
N ALA A 49 -19.55 -3.06 -4.10
CA ALA A 49 -20.85 -3.72 -4.20
C ALA A 49 -21.97 -2.81 -4.75
N GLY A 50 -21.85 -1.48 -4.58
CA GLY A 50 -22.83 -0.51 -5.06
C GLY A 50 -22.62 -0.05 -6.51
N ILE A 51 -21.59 -0.55 -7.20
CA ILE A 51 -21.18 -0.07 -8.52
C ILE A 51 -21.41 -1.15 -9.56
N ASP A 52 -21.82 -0.75 -10.77
CA ASP A 52 -21.75 -1.59 -11.96
C ASP A 52 -20.28 -1.91 -12.27
N LEU A 53 -19.76 -3.00 -11.69
CA LEU A 53 -18.40 -3.48 -11.92
C LEU A 53 -18.07 -3.51 -13.41
N LYS A 54 -19.04 -3.92 -14.24
CA LYS A 54 -18.93 -3.96 -15.70
C LYS A 54 -18.57 -2.60 -16.32
N LYS A 55 -19.14 -1.48 -15.83
CA LYS A 55 -18.83 -0.13 -16.32
C LYS A 55 -17.43 0.32 -15.90
N VAL A 56 -17.00 -0.03 -14.70
CA VAL A 56 -15.62 0.23 -14.23
C VAL A 56 -14.62 -0.57 -15.06
N PHE A 57 -14.85 -1.87 -15.25
CA PHE A 57 -13.98 -2.75 -16.05
C PHE A 57 -13.90 -2.35 -17.53
N THR A 58 -14.85 -1.55 -18.03
CA THR A 58 -14.84 -1.06 -19.43
C THR A 58 -14.03 0.24 -19.60
N GLN A 59 -13.70 0.94 -18.50
CA GLN A 59 -12.95 2.20 -18.60
C GLN A 59 -11.45 1.96 -18.80
N LYS A 60 -11.00 2.11 -20.06
CA LYS A 60 -9.58 1.99 -20.44
C LYS A 60 -8.61 2.83 -19.60
N ARG A 61 -9.05 3.99 -19.11
CA ARG A 61 -8.21 4.93 -18.33
C ARG A 61 -7.82 4.38 -16.96
N ILE A 62 -8.70 3.60 -16.32
CA ILE A 62 -8.43 2.89 -15.05
C ILE A 62 -7.32 1.86 -15.26
N TYR A 63 -7.47 1.05 -16.32
CA TYR A 63 -6.53 0.00 -16.65
C TYR A 63 -5.13 0.54 -16.96
N GLN A 64 -5.06 1.68 -17.66
CA GLN A 64 -3.80 2.36 -17.96
C GLN A 64 -3.07 2.82 -16.70
N ILE A 65 -3.75 3.47 -15.75
CA ILE A 65 -3.13 3.96 -14.51
C ILE A 65 -2.70 2.78 -13.64
N THR A 66 -3.52 1.74 -13.55
CA THR A 66 -3.22 0.51 -12.81
C THR A 66 -1.99 -0.20 -13.36
N ILE A 67 -1.91 -0.42 -14.68
CA ILE A 67 -0.73 -1.05 -15.31
C ILE A 67 0.50 -0.16 -15.18
N LEU A 68 0.37 1.14 -15.42
CA LEU A 68 1.50 2.06 -15.31
C LEU A 68 2.12 1.97 -13.91
N LYS A 69 1.28 1.99 -12.86
CA LYS A 69 1.76 1.96 -11.49
C LYS A 69 2.22 0.56 -11.03
N MET A 70 1.51 -0.51 -11.39
CA MET A 70 1.88 -1.89 -11.01
C MET A 70 3.03 -2.48 -11.82
N VAL A 71 3.35 -1.97 -13.01
CA VAL A 71 4.40 -2.55 -13.86
C VAL A 71 5.59 -1.61 -13.98
N VAL A 72 5.37 -0.33 -14.32
CA VAL A 72 6.48 0.60 -14.58
C VAL A 72 7.22 0.95 -13.29
N VAL A 73 6.51 1.26 -12.20
CA VAL A 73 7.15 1.62 -10.92
C VAL A 73 7.99 0.48 -10.35
N PRO A 74 7.49 -0.77 -10.20
CA PRO A 74 8.31 -1.85 -9.68
C PRO A 74 9.44 -2.27 -10.63
N LEU A 75 9.28 -2.12 -11.96
CA LEU A 75 10.40 -2.35 -12.88
C LEU A 75 11.51 -1.30 -12.75
N LEU A 76 11.15 -0.01 -12.60
CA LEU A 76 12.12 1.06 -12.37
C LEU A 76 12.87 0.84 -11.04
N VAL A 77 12.13 0.46 -9.99
CA VAL A 77 12.72 0.14 -8.70
C VAL A 77 13.61 -1.09 -8.78
N LEU A 78 13.18 -2.19 -9.44
CA LEU A 78 14.03 -3.36 -9.68
C LEU A 78 15.32 -2.98 -10.41
N GLY A 79 15.24 -2.14 -11.44
CA GLY A 79 16.42 -1.66 -12.16
C GLY A 79 17.38 -0.90 -11.24
N LEU A 80 16.86 -0.02 -10.38
CA LEU A 80 17.66 0.72 -9.40
C LEU A 80 18.29 -0.23 -8.36
N LEU A 81 17.51 -1.16 -7.81
CA LEU A 81 17.97 -2.13 -6.81
C LEU A 81 19.02 -3.08 -7.42
N PHE A 82 18.86 -3.49 -8.67
CA PHE A 82 19.84 -4.31 -9.39
C PHE A 82 21.17 -3.58 -9.59
N VAL A 83 21.13 -2.32 -10.02
CA VAL A 83 22.33 -1.49 -10.15
C VAL A 83 23.03 -1.35 -8.79
N LEU A 84 22.28 -1.07 -7.72
CA LEU A 84 22.82 -1.01 -6.35
C LEU A 84 23.46 -2.35 -5.94
N SER A 85 22.81 -3.49 -6.22
CA SER A 85 23.31 -4.84 -5.87
C SER A 85 24.69 -5.16 -6.45
N ARG A 86 25.05 -4.55 -7.58
CA ARG A 86 26.35 -4.74 -8.23
C ARG A 86 27.50 -3.95 -7.59
N PHE A 87 27.22 -3.00 -6.70
CA PHE A 87 28.24 -2.20 -6.01
C PHE A 87 28.78 -2.82 -4.71
N GLY A 88 28.42 -4.08 -4.40
CA GLY A 88 28.97 -4.82 -3.25
C GLY A 88 28.05 -4.80 -2.03
N ILE A 89 26.98 -5.60 -2.08
CA ILE A 89 25.90 -5.62 -1.10
C ILE A 89 26.04 -6.84 -0.17
N ASP A 90 26.19 -6.58 1.13
CA ASP A 90 26.18 -7.58 2.21
C ASP A 90 24.76 -8.13 2.46
N GLU A 91 24.65 -9.29 3.13
CA GLU A 91 23.37 -9.97 3.38
C GLU A 91 22.32 -9.08 4.09
N ASP A 92 22.72 -8.26 5.06
CA ASP A 92 21.81 -7.33 5.77
C ASP A 92 21.22 -6.26 4.84
N GLN A 93 21.99 -5.83 3.85
CA GLN A 93 21.56 -4.82 2.88
C GLN A 93 20.55 -5.42 1.89
N LYS A 94 20.64 -6.73 1.60
CA LYS A 94 19.63 -7.46 0.79
C LYS A 94 18.26 -7.47 1.46
N MET A 95 18.20 -7.60 2.79
CA MET A 95 16.94 -7.56 3.54
C MET A 95 16.26 -6.19 3.41
N ILE A 96 17.02 -5.10 3.51
CA ILE A 96 16.48 -3.74 3.34
C ILE A 96 15.97 -3.55 1.91
N LEU A 97 16.73 -3.99 0.90
CA LEU A 97 16.29 -3.93 -0.51
C LEU A 97 15.01 -4.74 -0.73
N TRP A 98 14.87 -5.90 -0.09
CA TRP A 98 13.66 -6.72 -0.16
C TRP A 98 12.45 -6.02 0.49
N ILE A 99 12.61 -5.36 1.64
CA ILE A 99 11.55 -4.58 2.29
C ILE A 99 11.12 -3.41 1.41
N VAL A 100 12.07 -2.68 0.83
CA VAL A 100 11.76 -1.57 -0.11
C VAL A 100 11.04 -2.10 -1.34
N PHE A 101 11.46 -3.25 -1.86
CA PHE A 101 10.80 -3.88 -2.99
C PHE A 101 9.37 -4.34 -2.66
N LEU A 102 9.18 -4.97 -1.49
CA LEU A 102 7.87 -5.33 -0.96
C LEU A 102 6.95 -4.12 -0.84
N ALA A 103 7.45 -3.01 -0.28
CA ALA A 103 6.69 -1.77 -0.15
C ALA A 103 6.17 -1.25 -1.51
N VAL A 104 6.95 -1.43 -2.57
CA VAL A 104 6.59 -1.00 -3.94
C VAL A 104 5.60 -1.95 -4.62
N ILE A 105 5.67 -3.26 -4.35
CA ILE A 105 4.72 -4.24 -4.91
C ILE A 105 3.42 -4.37 -4.11
N THR A 106 3.35 -3.77 -2.90
CA THR A 106 2.10 -3.64 -2.12
C THR A 106 1.00 -3.01 -3.00
N PRO A 107 -0.23 -3.56 -3.03
CA PRO A 107 -1.29 -2.99 -3.85
C PRO A 107 -1.54 -1.52 -3.54
N SER A 108 -1.96 -0.78 -4.57
CA SER A 108 -2.02 0.67 -4.54
C SER A 108 -3.07 1.21 -3.56
N ALA A 109 -2.57 1.69 -2.41
CA ALA A 109 -3.15 2.68 -1.50
C ALA A 109 -4.67 2.59 -1.28
N ALA A 110 -5.10 1.66 -0.43
CA ALA A 110 -6.41 1.69 0.23
C ALA A 110 -6.72 3.07 0.85
N MET A 111 -5.68 3.79 1.30
CA MET A 111 -5.77 5.14 1.82
C MET A 111 -6.28 6.16 0.80
N VAL A 112 -5.98 6.02 -0.49
CA VAL A 112 -6.50 6.94 -1.54
C VAL A 112 -8.00 6.75 -1.71
N SER A 113 -8.49 5.50 -1.69
CA SER A 113 -9.93 5.23 -1.74
C SER A 113 -10.65 5.74 -0.49
N GLN A 114 -10.01 5.69 0.69
CA GLN A 114 -10.56 6.23 1.93
C GLN A 114 -10.54 7.76 1.96
N LEU A 115 -9.48 8.40 1.45
CA LEU A 115 -9.38 9.85 1.37
C LEU A 115 -10.36 10.43 0.33
N ALA A 116 -10.57 9.72 -0.78
CA ALA A 116 -11.59 10.04 -1.78
C ALA A 116 -13.01 9.95 -1.22
N GLN A 117 -13.27 9.01 -0.30
CA GLN A 117 -14.54 8.93 0.44
C GLN A 117 -14.72 10.13 1.38
N LEU A 118 -13.66 10.54 2.07
CA LEU A 118 -13.72 11.66 3.01
C LEU A 118 -13.88 13.02 2.31
N HIS A 119 -13.42 13.13 1.06
CA HIS A 119 -13.42 14.38 0.28
C HIS A 119 -14.45 14.40 -0.87
N ASP A 120 -15.45 13.51 -0.89
CA ASP A 120 -16.50 13.40 -1.94
C ASP A 120 -15.98 13.34 -3.39
N ASN A 121 -14.76 12.83 -3.59
CA ASN A 121 -14.10 12.83 -4.90
C ASN A 121 -14.21 11.45 -5.54
N GLU A 122 -15.30 11.18 -6.27
CA GLU A 122 -15.56 9.93 -7.01
C GLU A 122 -15.05 8.65 -6.29
N PRO A 123 -15.50 8.37 -5.05
CA PRO A 123 -14.98 7.28 -4.22
C PRO A 123 -15.15 5.91 -4.87
N SER A 124 -16.18 5.78 -5.72
CA SER A 124 -16.46 4.61 -6.53
C SER A 124 -15.34 4.26 -7.50
N TYR A 125 -14.79 5.26 -8.20
CA TYR A 125 -13.71 5.09 -9.15
C TYR A 125 -12.41 4.67 -8.45
N ALA A 126 -12.06 5.36 -7.37
CA ALA A 126 -10.86 5.08 -6.58
C ALA A 126 -10.92 3.69 -5.90
N SER A 127 -12.10 3.29 -5.41
CA SER A 127 -12.28 1.99 -4.76
C SER A 127 -12.20 0.84 -5.75
N ALA A 128 -12.69 1.04 -6.97
CA ALA A 128 -12.66 0.01 -7.99
C ALA A 128 -11.27 -0.19 -8.60
N ILE A 129 -10.46 0.89 -8.75
CA ILE A 129 -9.03 0.77 -9.05
C ILE A 129 -8.33 -0.08 -7.99
N ASN A 130 -8.53 0.27 -6.71
CA ASN A 130 -7.87 -0.42 -5.60
C ASN A 130 -8.29 -1.91 -5.50
N GLY A 131 -9.57 -2.21 -5.70
CA GLY A 131 -10.05 -3.60 -5.78
C GLY A 131 -9.41 -4.38 -6.92
N MET A 132 -9.31 -3.78 -8.11
CA MET A 132 -8.67 -4.42 -9.26
C MET A 132 -7.16 -4.64 -9.03
N THR A 133 -6.44 -3.64 -8.50
CA THR A 133 -5.02 -3.81 -8.15
C THR A 133 -4.80 -4.86 -7.08
N THR A 134 -5.75 -5.01 -6.14
CA THR A 134 -5.68 -6.04 -5.08
C THR A 134 -5.81 -7.44 -5.66
N ILE A 135 -6.74 -7.66 -6.60
CA ILE A 135 -6.90 -8.95 -7.29
C ILE A 135 -5.65 -9.27 -8.13
N ILE A 136 -5.12 -8.28 -8.86
CA ILE A 136 -3.91 -8.46 -9.67
C ILE A 136 -2.69 -8.70 -8.76
N SER A 137 -2.60 -8.02 -7.60
CA SER A 137 -1.46 -8.16 -6.69
C SER A 137 -1.35 -9.55 -6.06
N ILE A 138 -2.46 -10.29 -5.92
CA ILE A 138 -2.43 -11.69 -5.41
C ILE A 138 -1.50 -12.55 -6.26
N PHE A 139 -1.50 -12.35 -7.58
CA PHE A 139 -0.60 -13.06 -8.50
C PHE A 139 0.72 -12.32 -8.71
N PHE A 140 0.69 -10.98 -8.73
CA PHE A 140 1.88 -10.18 -9.03
C PHE A 140 2.92 -10.23 -7.92
N MET A 141 2.51 -10.22 -6.65
CA MET A 141 3.42 -10.30 -5.50
C MET A 141 4.34 -11.54 -5.54
N PRO A 142 3.81 -12.78 -5.61
CA PRO A 142 4.66 -13.97 -5.60
C PRO A 142 5.60 -14.01 -6.83
N ILE A 143 5.11 -13.61 -8.01
CA ILE A 143 5.93 -13.57 -9.23
C ILE A 143 7.10 -12.59 -9.07
N MET A 144 6.84 -11.41 -8.51
CA MET A 144 7.86 -10.38 -8.35
C MET A 144 8.88 -10.75 -7.27
N THR A 145 8.46 -11.38 -6.17
CA THR A 145 9.40 -11.85 -5.13
C THR A 145 10.34 -12.93 -5.67
N GLU A 146 9.84 -13.85 -6.51
CA GLU A 146 10.68 -14.86 -7.17
C GLU A 146 11.70 -14.20 -8.12
N ILE A 147 11.26 -13.23 -8.91
CA ILE A 147 12.15 -12.47 -9.81
C ILE A 147 13.24 -11.72 -9.00
N PHE A 148 12.86 -11.09 -7.88
CA PHE A 148 13.81 -10.39 -7.02
C PHE A 148 14.88 -11.33 -6.44
N MET A 149 14.45 -12.50 -5.93
CA MET A 149 15.36 -13.52 -5.39
C MET A 149 16.28 -14.15 -6.45
N GLN A 150 15.88 -14.15 -7.72
CA GLN A 150 16.73 -14.64 -8.82
C GLN A 150 17.76 -13.61 -9.30
N ILE A 151 17.50 -12.31 -9.11
CA ILE A 151 18.31 -11.22 -9.65
C ILE A 151 19.41 -10.77 -8.67
N ILE A 152 19.19 -10.87 -7.35
CA ILE A 152 20.05 -10.35 -6.26
C ILE A 152 20.53 -11.49 -5.36
#